data_AF-A0AAP9E138-F1
#
_entry.id   AF-A0AAP9E138-F1
#
_cell.length_a   1.000
_cell.length_b   1.000
_cell.length_c   1.000
_cell.angle_alpha   90.00
_cell.angle_beta   90.00
_cell.angle_gamma   90.00
#
_symmetry.space_group_name_H-M   'P 1'
#
loop_
_entity.id
_entity.type
_entity.pdbx_description
1 polymer ?
#
loop_
_entity_poly.entity_id
_entity_poly.type
_entity_poly.pdbx_seq_one_letter_code
_entity_poly.pdbx_strand_id
1 'polypeptide(L)'
;MTKNAGIRLAVLSLSAAAAGSISVPAVAGEHSYHKGNSWQVILKTPDPFGDKAFCGFRSTAWSGKSVVIEYTLIGIDKIVPRLHVTKQNWNLPAGQTTNVSIGTEWAGDIQFVSKVVNGDELYGEIPEGVAEDGGGFKVTTILGTAISTNKPAPLAITFQGNEPPWLVPVMTYTEAIALGTGFDTCISTLIGLGPSLFKAPQASSTSPFAQLSGEGAGTGSQVPANPSVMLQNSPPKSAAATTASTSPWTFEQREEDWGDTCFVEAKQGDVTVGFMGAPGKEFVAFVENGNFDGIVRASWQVDDKTVQMSNGHPEDYFGWHGFYEISPQILDEGKNGKKLEIADLDGKTIAISLADAGRPFSQFQACFNKAASKTEKASNYPAAKQTPPNREGCVLEVDGAKAIDGACYWGPYSTETGSFVMEANGYFAIIEIDNNTADGWWNETPGSTHAHTRLGEMKPDGKCWKSESVRVCTDAK
;
A
#
# COMPACT_ATOMS: atom_id res chain seq x y z
N MET A 1 62.40 -8.32 34.81
CA MET A 1 62.69 -9.47 33.94
C MET A 1 61.40 -10.24 33.71
N THR A 2 60.74 -10.00 32.59
CA THR A 2 59.91 -10.97 31.85
C THR A 2 59.69 -10.37 30.47
N LYS A 3 59.93 -11.20 29.46
CA LYS A 3 60.18 -10.88 28.06
C LYS A 3 58.93 -11.08 27.22
N ASN A 4 58.88 -10.32 26.12
CA ASN A 4 58.31 -10.68 24.81
C ASN A 4 56.77 -10.85 24.72
N ALA A 5 56.09 -10.55 23.62
CA ALA A 5 56.50 -10.22 22.26
C ALA A 5 55.46 -9.26 21.65
N GLY A 6 55.93 -8.24 20.94
CA GLY A 6 55.11 -7.54 19.96
C GLY A 6 54.91 -8.43 18.74
N ILE A 7 53.66 -8.53 18.29
CA ILE A 7 53.33 -9.08 16.98
C ILE A 7 52.66 -7.94 16.19
N ARG A 8 53.40 -7.45 15.21
CA ARG A 8 52.87 -6.66 14.10
C ARG A 8 52.00 -7.60 13.26
N LEU A 9 50.76 -7.20 12.95
CA LEU A 9 50.03 -7.77 11.83
C LEU A 9 49.81 -6.70 10.76
N ALA A 10 50.12 -7.12 9.54
CA ALA A 10 50.33 -6.31 8.36
C ALA A 10 49.03 -5.72 7.79
N VAL A 11 49.14 -4.50 7.29
CA VAL A 11 48.21 -3.91 6.33
C VAL A 11 48.38 -4.67 5.02
N LEU A 12 47.39 -5.48 4.65
CA LEU A 12 47.28 -6.08 3.32
C LEU A 12 46.28 -5.26 2.52
N SER A 13 46.81 -4.29 1.77
CA SER A 13 46.15 -3.71 0.60
C SER A 13 46.12 -4.75 -0.53
N LEU A 14 44.95 -5.32 -0.83
CA LEU A 14 44.74 -6.07 -2.06
C LEU A 14 43.85 -5.27 -3.02
N SER A 15 44.51 -4.61 -3.95
CA SER A 15 43.96 -4.23 -5.25
C SER A 15 44.02 -5.47 -6.14
N ALA A 16 42.87 -6.00 -6.57
CA ALA A 16 42.81 -6.97 -7.66
C ALA A 16 41.47 -6.84 -8.39
N ALA A 17 41.50 -6.21 -9.56
CA ALA A 17 40.47 -6.34 -10.57
C ALA A 17 40.53 -7.76 -11.14
N ALA A 18 39.43 -8.50 -11.03
CA ALA A 18 39.21 -9.74 -11.78
C ALA A 18 37.73 -9.78 -12.17
N ALA A 19 37.45 -9.51 -13.45
CA ALA A 19 36.19 -9.86 -14.08
C ALA A 19 36.16 -11.40 -14.19
N GLY A 20 35.36 -12.02 -13.34
CA GLY A 20 35.13 -13.45 -13.32
C GLY A 20 33.87 -13.71 -12.50
N SER A 21 32.92 -14.43 -13.08
CA SER A 21 31.64 -14.79 -12.47
C SER A 21 31.90 -15.57 -11.17
N ILE A 22 31.71 -14.95 -10.02
CA ILE A 22 31.84 -15.62 -8.73
C ILE A 22 30.45 -16.12 -8.34
N SER A 23 30.21 -17.42 -8.56
CA SER A 23 29.23 -18.17 -7.79
C SER A 23 29.75 -18.32 -6.36
N VAL A 24 29.45 -17.35 -5.50
CA VAL A 24 29.76 -17.43 -4.07
C VAL A 24 28.76 -18.40 -3.43
N PRO A 25 29.19 -19.45 -2.70
CA PRO A 25 28.27 -20.17 -1.83
C PRO A 25 27.77 -19.18 -0.77
N ALA A 26 26.46 -19.08 -0.58
CA ALA A 26 25.86 -18.17 0.40
C ALA A 26 26.40 -18.49 1.80
N VAL A 27 27.41 -17.73 2.23
CA VAL A 27 27.90 -17.76 3.61
C VAL A 27 26.81 -17.10 4.46
N ALA A 28 26.36 -17.79 5.49
CA ALA A 28 25.48 -17.23 6.50
C ALA A 28 26.08 -15.92 7.02
N GLY A 29 25.36 -14.83 6.86
CA GLY A 29 25.91 -13.51 7.15
C GLY A 29 24.86 -12.42 7.12
N GLU A 30 25.11 -11.37 7.89
CA GLU A 30 24.36 -10.13 7.82
C GLU A 30 25.00 -9.24 6.75
N HIS A 31 24.20 -8.83 5.76
CA HIS A 31 24.59 -7.88 4.74
C HIS A 31 23.88 -6.55 4.98
N SER A 32 24.62 -5.44 5.04
CA SER A 32 24.06 -4.11 5.21
C SER A 32 23.83 -3.46 3.85
N TYR A 33 22.58 -3.16 3.52
CA TYR A 33 22.22 -2.42 2.30
C TYR A 33 22.31 -0.90 2.49
N HIS A 34 22.06 -0.43 3.71
CA HIS A 34 22.22 0.97 4.07
C HIS A 34 22.49 1.09 5.58
N LYS A 35 23.27 2.10 5.98
CA LYS A 35 23.47 2.46 7.39
C LYS A 35 23.43 3.98 7.54
N GLY A 36 22.33 4.47 8.08
CA GLY A 36 22.12 5.87 8.44
C GLY A 36 22.34 6.12 9.93
N ASN A 37 21.96 7.31 10.39
CA ASN A 37 22.12 7.69 11.80
C ASN A 37 21.11 7.00 12.72
N SER A 38 19.84 6.97 12.33
CA SER A 38 18.74 6.40 13.14
C SER A 38 18.39 4.96 12.75
N TRP A 39 18.73 4.54 11.53
CA TRP A 39 18.32 3.26 10.95
C TRP A 39 19.40 2.62 10.08
N GLN A 40 19.35 1.30 10.01
CA GLN A 40 20.14 0.46 9.13
C GLN A 40 19.20 -0.54 8.43
N VAL A 41 19.42 -0.78 7.14
CA VAL A 41 18.78 -1.88 6.42
C VAL A 41 19.75 -3.04 6.34
N ILE A 42 19.28 -4.20 6.80
CA ILE A 42 20.06 -5.44 6.82
C ILE A 42 19.31 -6.57 6.15
N LEU A 43 20.03 -7.44 5.46
CA LEU A 43 19.58 -8.77 5.07
C LEU A 43 20.32 -9.78 5.95
N LYS A 44 19.58 -10.63 6.64
CA LYS A 44 20.13 -11.83 7.25
C LYS A 44 19.84 -13.00 6.33
N THR A 45 20.89 -13.62 5.79
CA THR A 45 20.75 -14.88 5.05
C THR A 45 20.62 -16.04 6.05
N PRO A 46 19.90 -17.11 5.66
CA PRO A 46 19.63 -18.21 6.58
C PRO A 46 20.92 -18.94 6.93
N ASP A 47 21.09 -19.24 8.21
CA ASP A 47 22.20 -20.04 8.72
C ASP A 47 21.91 -21.53 8.43
N PRO A 48 22.90 -22.38 8.09
CA PRO A 48 22.76 -23.84 8.12
C PRO A 48 22.09 -24.42 9.39
N PHE A 49 22.02 -23.67 10.49
CA PHE A 49 21.31 -24.06 11.72
C PHE A 49 19.80 -23.70 11.78
N GLY A 50 19.22 -23.13 10.72
CA GLY A 50 17.76 -23.04 10.55
C GLY A 50 17.12 -21.67 10.84
N ASP A 51 17.91 -20.61 10.96
CA ASP A 51 17.37 -19.25 11.04
C ASP A 51 16.72 -18.86 9.70
N LYS A 52 15.55 -18.21 9.74
CA LYS A 52 14.86 -17.73 8.53
C LYS A 52 15.58 -16.52 7.93
N ALA A 53 15.54 -16.43 6.61
CA ALA A 53 16.01 -15.25 5.89
C ALA A 53 15.08 -14.05 6.16
N PHE A 54 15.64 -12.87 6.40
CA PHE A 54 14.83 -11.66 6.54
C PHE A 54 15.55 -10.39 6.08
N CYS A 55 14.74 -9.41 5.68
CA CYS A 55 15.16 -8.01 5.56
C CYS A 55 14.66 -7.21 6.74
N GLY A 56 15.52 -6.43 7.37
CA GLY A 56 15.21 -5.74 8.61
C GLY A 56 15.53 -4.25 8.57
N PHE A 57 14.58 -3.42 9.02
CA PHE A 57 14.86 -2.06 9.47
C PHE A 57 15.34 -2.12 10.91
N ARG A 58 16.63 -1.94 11.15
CA ARG A 58 17.24 -1.94 12.48
C ARG A 58 17.50 -0.52 12.96
N SER A 59 16.99 -0.16 14.13
CA SER A 59 17.30 1.11 14.76
C SER A 59 18.77 1.15 15.20
N THR A 60 19.46 2.26 14.91
CA THR A 60 20.84 2.52 15.36
C THR A 60 20.92 3.65 16.39
N ALA A 61 19.77 4.12 16.86
CA ALA A 61 19.63 5.31 17.71
C ALA A 61 20.21 5.16 19.13
N TRP A 62 20.51 3.94 19.59
CA TRP A 62 20.96 3.69 20.97
C TRP A 62 22.13 2.71 21.05
N SER A 63 23.00 2.92 22.04
CA SER A 63 23.99 1.92 22.46
C SER A 63 23.36 0.97 23.48
N GLY A 64 23.24 -0.31 23.16
CA GLY A 64 22.79 -1.35 24.09
C GLY A 64 21.29 -1.70 24.05
N LYS A 65 20.52 -1.10 23.13
CA LYS A 65 19.19 -1.59 22.75
C LYS A 65 18.90 -1.32 21.28
N SER A 66 18.04 -2.13 20.69
CA SER A 66 17.66 -2.02 19.28
C SER A 66 16.24 -2.50 19.05
N VAL A 67 15.61 -1.93 18.04
CA VAL A 67 14.35 -2.40 17.45
C VAL A 67 14.65 -2.81 16.02
N VAL A 68 14.15 -3.97 15.61
CA VAL A 68 14.21 -4.44 14.23
C VAL A 68 12.79 -4.76 13.77
N ILE A 69 12.37 -4.16 12.67
CA ILE A 69 11.15 -4.58 11.95
C ILE A 69 11.63 -5.50 10.83
N GLU A 70 11.41 -6.81 11.01
CA GLU A 70 11.88 -7.90 10.17
C GLU A 70 10.79 -8.35 9.19
N TYR A 71 11.05 -8.25 7.89
CA TYR A 71 10.28 -8.89 6.83
C TYR A 71 10.89 -10.24 6.57
N THR A 72 10.30 -11.28 7.15
CA THR A 72 10.87 -12.62 7.11
C THR A 72 10.25 -13.43 5.98
N LEU A 73 11.08 -14.07 5.18
CA LEU A 73 10.62 -14.97 4.14
C LEU A 73 10.13 -16.30 4.73
N ILE A 74 8.86 -16.64 4.49
CA ILE A 74 8.22 -17.86 4.99
C ILE A 74 7.72 -18.78 3.87
N GLY A 75 7.79 -18.34 2.62
CA GLY A 75 7.46 -19.10 1.42
C GLY A 75 8.31 -18.69 0.24
N ILE A 76 7.95 -19.14 -0.97
CA ILE A 76 8.68 -18.81 -2.20
C ILE A 76 8.71 -17.29 -2.45
N ASP A 77 7.60 -16.62 -2.13
CA ASP A 77 7.38 -15.18 -2.29
C ASP A 77 6.68 -14.56 -1.07
N LYS A 78 6.12 -15.38 -0.17
CA LYS A 78 5.45 -14.91 1.05
C LYS A 78 6.44 -14.39 2.09
N ILE A 79 6.31 -13.11 2.45
CA ILE A 79 7.01 -12.45 3.55
C ILE A 79 6.04 -12.10 4.68
N VAL A 80 6.51 -12.11 5.93
CA VAL A 80 5.71 -11.71 7.10
C VAL A 80 6.50 -10.75 7.96
N PRO A 81 5.93 -9.58 8.32
CA PRO A 81 6.60 -8.61 9.17
C PRO A 81 6.53 -9.02 10.64
N ARG A 82 7.64 -8.82 11.34
CA ARG A 82 7.81 -9.15 12.75
C ARG A 82 8.57 -8.04 13.44
N LEU A 83 8.29 -7.83 14.72
CA LEU A 83 9.03 -6.92 15.57
C LEU A 83 9.99 -7.72 16.44
N HIS A 84 11.26 -7.36 16.40
CA HIS A 84 12.29 -7.89 17.27
C HIS A 84 12.90 -6.73 18.08
N VAL A 85 12.78 -6.82 19.40
CA VAL A 85 13.25 -5.79 20.32
C VAL A 85 14.30 -6.40 21.24
N THR A 86 15.45 -5.75 21.34
CA THR A 86 16.58 -6.21 22.16
C THR A 86 17.03 -5.10 23.10
N LYS A 87 17.33 -5.43 24.36
CA LYS A 87 17.95 -4.52 25.33
C LYS A 87 18.88 -5.30 26.25
N GLN A 88 20.10 -4.82 26.41
CA GLN A 88 21.09 -5.45 27.28
C GLN A 88 20.65 -5.38 28.75
N ASN A 89 20.76 -6.51 29.45
CA ASN A 89 20.43 -6.66 30.86
C ASN A 89 18.96 -6.29 31.16
N TRP A 90 18.03 -6.66 30.28
CA TRP A 90 16.62 -6.34 30.46
C TRP A 90 15.97 -7.19 31.57
N ASN A 91 16.51 -8.40 31.80
CA ASN A 91 16.02 -9.37 32.79
C ASN A 91 14.56 -9.78 32.55
N LEU A 92 14.18 -9.96 31.28
CA LEU A 92 12.85 -10.40 30.92
C LEU A 92 12.58 -11.86 31.35
N PRO A 93 11.34 -12.18 31.74
CA PRO A 93 10.96 -13.54 32.10
C PRO A 93 10.76 -14.43 30.86
N ALA A 94 11.79 -15.18 30.47
CA ALA A 94 11.78 -16.02 29.28
C ALA A 94 10.54 -16.93 29.19
N GLY A 95 9.94 -16.98 28.00
CA GLY A 95 8.75 -17.78 27.70
C GLY A 95 7.41 -17.10 28.00
N GLN A 96 7.40 -15.96 28.69
CA GLN A 96 6.18 -15.17 28.89
C GLN A 96 5.83 -14.32 27.66
N THR A 97 4.62 -13.76 27.64
CA THR A 97 4.16 -12.83 26.61
C THR A 97 3.76 -11.48 27.22
N THR A 98 3.82 -10.43 26.41
CA THR A 98 3.39 -9.08 26.78
C THR A 98 2.90 -8.34 25.54
N ASN A 99 2.05 -7.33 25.72
CA ASN A 99 1.62 -6.49 24.61
C ASN A 99 2.66 -5.40 24.33
N VAL A 100 2.97 -5.25 23.05
CA VAL A 100 3.83 -4.18 22.52
C VAL A 100 3.00 -3.46 21.46
N SER A 101 3.09 -2.12 21.44
CA SER A 101 2.56 -1.36 20.32
C SER A 101 3.68 -0.67 19.54
N ILE A 102 3.48 -0.55 18.23
CA ILE A 102 4.29 0.28 17.34
C ILE A 102 3.41 1.34 16.70
N GLY A 103 3.88 2.57 16.57
CA GLY A 103 3.08 3.62 15.96
C GLY A 103 3.82 4.94 15.80
N THR A 104 3.14 5.88 15.15
CA THR A 104 3.53 7.29 15.13
C THR A 104 2.35 8.14 15.61
N GLU A 105 2.61 9.40 15.98
CA GLU A 105 1.56 10.34 16.36
C GLU A 105 0.48 10.49 15.27
N TRP A 106 0.87 10.35 14.00
CA TRP A 106 -0.01 10.59 12.86
C TRP A 106 -0.69 9.34 12.32
N ALA A 107 -0.01 8.18 12.36
CA ALA A 107 -0.53 6.93 11.80
C ALA A 107 -1.28 6.06 12.83
N GLY A 108 -1.31 6.48 14.09
CA GLY A 108 -1.82 5.68 15.20
C GLY A 108 -0.88 4.54 15.57
N ASP A 109 -1.34 3.63 16.42
CA ASP A 109 -0.58 2.46 16.86
C ASP A 109 -1.24 1.13 16.51
N ILE A 110 -0.40 0.12 16.33
CA ILE A 110 -0.77 -1.28 16.21
C ILE A 110 -0.27 -1.96 17.47
N GLN A 111 -1.20 -2.54 18.24
CA GLN A 111 -0.89 -3.37 19.39
C GLN A 111 -0.92 -4.86 19.01
N PHE A 112 0.08 -5.61 19.45
CA PHE A 112 0.14 -7.06 19.24
C PHE A 112 0.92 -7.75 20.36
N VAL A 113 0.74 -9.07 20.45
CA VAL A 113 1.38 -9.89 21.48
C VAL A 113 2.81 -10.20 21.04
N SER A 114 3.78 -9.88 21.91
CA SER A 114 5.18 -10.27 21.77
C SER A 114 5.56 -11.30 22.82
N LYS A 115 6.43 -12.24 22.46
CA LYS A 115 6.97 -13.27 23.34
C LYS A 115 8.37 -12.91 23.81
N VAL A 116 8.65 -13.14 25.09
CA VAL A 116 10.00 -13.09 25.64
C VAL A 116 10.78 -14.30 25.16
N VAL A 117 11.76 -14.07 24.30
CA VAL A 117 12.64 -15.11 23.76
C VAL A 117 13.66 -15.51 24.82
N ASN A 118 14.30 -14.53 25.44
CA ASN A 118 15.29 -14.70 26.49
C ASN A 118 15.32 -13.47 27.40
N GLY A 119 16.31 -13.38 28.30
CA GLY A 119 16.43 -12.27 29.26
C GLY A 119 16.54 -10.87 28.65
N ASP A 120 16.85 -10.76 27.36
CA ASP A 120 17.16 -9.50 26.68
C ASP A 120 16.30 -9.25 25.42
N GLU A 121 15.46 -10.20 25.01
CA GLU A 121 14.77 -10.18 23.70
C GLU A 121 13.25 -10.39 23.80
N LEU A 122 12.52 -9.52 23.10
CA LEU A 122 11.11 -9.69 22.74
C LEU A 122 10.98 -9.91 21.23
N TYR A 123 10.09 -10.82 20.85
CA TYR A 123 9.79 -11.13 19.46
C TYR A 123 8.28 -11.27 19.26
N GLY A 124 7.72 -10.54 18.31
CA GLY A 124 6.30 -10.55 18.01
C GLY A 124 6.04 -10.56 16.52
N GLU A 125 5.10 -11.39 16.07
CA GLU A 125 4.60 -11.33 14.70
C GLU A 125 3.56 -10.23 14.61
N ILE A 126 3.69 -9.36 13.61
CA ILE A 126 2.73 -8.29 13.39
C ILE A 126 1.53 -8.92 12.65
N PRO A 127 0.28 -8.75 13.13
CA PRO A 127 -0.87 -9.47 12.58
C PRO A 127 -1.06 -9.23 11.07
N GLU A 128 -1.36 -10.28 10.30
CA GLU A 128 -1.51 -10.23 8.83
C GLU A 128 -2.51 -9.12 8.38
N GLY A 129 -3.62 -8.95 9.10
CA GLY A 129 -4.63 -7.92 8.83
C GLY A 129 -4.17 -6.45 9.00
N VAL A 130 -2.94 -6.22 9.43
CA VAL A 130 -2.30 -4.88 9.47
C VAL A 130 -0.92 -4.85 8.80
N ALA A 131 -0.44 -6.00 8.32
CA ALA A 131 0.93 -6.27 7.88
C ALA A 131 1.14 -6.33 6.36
N GLU A 132 0.08 -6.61 5.58
CA GLU A 132 0.07 -6.85 4.12
C GLU A 132 0.90 -8.09 3.71
N ASP A 133 0.39 -9.12 3.03
CA ASP A 133 -0.61 -9.23 1.95
C ASP A 133 -2.10 -9.32 2.36
N GLY A 134 -2.96 -8.51 1.74
CA GLY A 134 -4.43 -8.68 1.76
C GLY A 134 -5.24 -7.73 2.65
N GLY A 135 -4.64 -6.67 3.21
CA GLY A 135 -5.38 -5.66 3.99
C GLY A 135 -4.53 -4.71 4.84
N GLY A 136 -3.28 -4.43 4.45
CA GLY A 136 -2.22 -3.97 5.35
C GLY A 136 -1.72 -2.54 5.14
N PHE A 137 -2.62 -1.58 4.98
CA PHE A 137 -2.27 -0.16 4.87
C PHE A 137 -1.46 0.37 6.07
N LYS A 138 -1.52 -0.25 7.27
CA LYS A 138 -1.05 0.37 8.52
C LYS A 138 0.45 0.26 8.82
N VAL A 139 1.12 -0.89 8.67
CA VAL A 139 2.57 -0.99 8.97
C VAL A 139 3.38 -0.17 7.97
N THR A 140 3.04 -0.27 6.68
CA THR A 140 3.63 0.53 5.62
C THR A 140 3.39 2.02 5.85
N THR A 141 2.21 2.42 6.32
CA THR A 141 1.94 3.83 6.70
C THR A 141 2.72 4.27 7.95
N ILE A 142 2.88 3.42 8.96
CA ILE A 142 3.65 3.74 10.18
C ILE A 142 5.14 3.90 9.85
N LEU A 143 5.72 2.97 9.08
CA LEU A 143 7.09 3.11 8.59
C LEU A 143 7.22 4.28 7.63
N GLY A 144 6.24 4.45 6.74
CA GLY A 144 6.11 5.59 5.83
C GLY A 144 6.19 6.90 6.58
N THR A 145 5.41 7.09 7.65
CA THR A 145 5.44 8.31 8.48
C THR A 145 6.71 8.48 9.32
N ALA A 146 7.33 7.38 9.78
CA ALA A 146 8.61 7.41 10.48
C ALA A 146 9.80 7.75 9.56
N ILE A 147 9.65 7.49 8.26
CA ILE A 147 10.64 7.70 7.20
C ILE A 147 10.23 8.91 6.30
N SER A 148 9.03 9.47 6.49
CA SER A 148 8.44 10.51 5.63
C SER A 148 9.14 11.85 5.79
N THR A 149 9.12 12.62 4.71
CA THR A 149 9.76 13.92 4.62
C THR A 149 8.80 15.11 4.77
N ASN A 150 7.50 14.84 4.81
CA ASN A 150 6.46 15.88 4.86
C ASN A 150 5.89 16.07 6.28
N LYS A 151 5.71 14.98 7.04
CA LYS A 151 5.35 14.99 8.48
C LYS A 151 6.16 13.94 9.26
N PRO A 152 7.49 14.12 9.38
CA PRO A 152 8.33 13.17 10.08
C PRO A 152 7.89 13.07 11.55
N ALA A 153 7.58 11.86 12.00
CA ALA A 153 7.30 11.57 13.42
C ALA A 153 8.23 10.48 13.94
N PRO A 154 8.70 10.58 15.20
CA PRO A 154 9.45 9.49 15.81
C PRO A 154 8.61 8.20 15.81
N LEU A 155 9.23 7.07 15.46
CA LEU A 155 8.58 5.78 15.65
C LEU A 155 8.57 5.48 17.16
N ALA A 156 7.38 5.31 17.71
CA ALA A 156 7.17 4.95 19.10
C ALA A 156 6.99 3.44 19.24
N ILE A 157 7.74 2.85 20.16
CA ILE A 157 7.55 1.48 20.63
C ILE A 157 7.12 1.58 22.09
N THR A 158 5.89 1.16 22.39
CA THR A 158 5.32 1.22 23.73
C THR A 158 5.12 -0.18 24.29
N PHE A 159 5.28 -0.30 25.60
CA PHE A 159 5.19 -1.57 26.31
C PHE A 159 4.04 -1.49 27.30
N GLN A 160 3.28 -2.58 27.44
CA GLN A 160 2.21 -2.66 28.44
C GLN A 160 2.72 -2.51 29.89
N GLY A 161 3.97 -2.92 30.12
CA GLY A 161 4.62 -2.85 31.43
C GLY A 161 5.08 -1.44 31.81
N ASN A 162 6.04 -1.38 32.73
CA ASN A 162 6.61 -0.12 33.23
C ASN A 162 7.84 0.36 32.43
N GLU A 163 8.16 -0.27 31.30
CA GLU A 163 9.24 0.18 30.42
C GLU A 163 8.78 1.46 29.71
N PRO A 164 9.57 2.55 29.76
CA PRO A 164 9.20 3.79 29.09
C PRO A 164 9.15 3.58 27.56
N PRO A 165 8.32 4.38 26.83
CA PRO A 165 8.30 4.34 25.38
C PRO A 165 9.70 4.56 24.78
N TRP A 166 10.03 3.77 23.76
CA TRP A 166 11.25 3.99 22.97
C TRP A 166 10.88 4.78 21.72
N LEU A 167 11.58 5.89 21.50
CA LEU A 167 11.35 6.77 20.37
C LEU A 167 12.54 6.71 19.42
N VAL A 168 12.36 6.05 18.26
CA VAL A 168 13.39 6.11 17.21
C VAL A 168 13.29 7.49 16.56
N PRO A 169 14.38 8.29 16.54
CA PRO A 169 14.34 9.64 16.02
C PRO A 169 13.97 9.67 14.53
N VAL A 170 13.32 10.77 14.14
CA VAL A 170 13.11 11.12 12.74
C VAL A 170 14.45 11.20 12.00
N MET A 171 14.43 10.83 10.73
CA MET A 171 15.59 10.92 9.85
C MET A 171 15.55 12.15 8.97
N THR A 172 16.69 12.53 8.43
CA THR A 172 16.77 13.58 7.42
C THR A 172 16.21 13.10 6.08
N TYR A 173 15.81 14.05 5.23
CA TYR A 173 15.33 13.78 3.86
C TYR A 173 16.25 12.86 3.06
N THR A 174 17.56 13.13 3.10
CA THR A 174 18.57 12.38 2.36
C THR A 174 18.75 10.96 2.89
N GLU A 175 18.60 10.77 4.20
CA GLU A 175 18.69 9.44 4.82
C GLU A 175 17.46 8.60 4.51
N ALA A 176 16.26 9.20 4.49
CA ALA A 176 15.01 8.51 4.13
C ALA A 176 15.07 7.89 2.74
N ILE A 177 15.59 8.64 1.77
CA ILE A 177 15.75 8.15 0.39
C ILE A 177 16.73 6.98 0.33
N ALA A 178 17.91 7.15 0.92
CA ALA A 178 18.96 6.14 0.86
C ALA A 178 18.56 4.85 1.63
N LEU A 179 17.80 5.00 2.70
CA LEU A 179 17.24 3.88 3.47
C LEU A 179 16.15 3.15 2.66
N GLY A 180 15.22 3.87 2.03
CA GLY A 180 14.18 3.29 1.18
C GLY A 180 14.75 2.47 0.02
N THR A 181 15.67 3.04 -0.76
CA THR A 181 16.36 2.31 -1.84
C THR A 181 17.11 1.08 -1.32
N GLY A 182 17.77 1.20 -0.16
CA GLY A 182 18.43 0.07 0.48
C GLY A 182 17.44 -1.05 0.86
N PHE A 183 16.26 -0.68 1.34
CA PHE A 183 15.20 -1.61 1.71
C PHE A 183 14.58 -2.32 0.52
N ASP A 184 14.24 -1.60 -0.55
CA ASP A 184 13.68 -2.19 -1.77
C ASP A 184 14.64 -3.22 -2.39
N THR A 185 15.93 -2.88 -2.40
CA THR A 185 16.99 -3.78 -2.87
C THR A 185 17.11 -5.01 -1.96
N CYS A 186 16.97 -4.82 -0.64
CA CYS A 186 16.96 -5.91 0.32
C CYS A 186 15.79 -6.86 0.06
N ILE A 187 14.55 -6.35 0.00
CA ILE A 187 13.33 -7.15 -0.21
C ILE A 187 13.40 -7.91 -1.53
N SER A 188 13.81 -7.24 -2.61
CA SER A 188 14.02 -7.88 -3.91
C SER A 188 15.04 -9.03 -3.84
N THR A 189 16.15 -8.82 -3.10
CA THR A 189 17.15 -9.88 -2.89
C THR A 189 16.57 -11.02 -2.06
N LEU A 190 15.82 -10.71 -1.00
CA LEU A 190 15.21 -11.68 -0.10
C LEU A 190 14.22 -12.58 -0.85
N ILE A 191 13.29 -12.02 -1.61
CA ILE A 191 12.32 -12.77 -2.42
C ILE A 191 13.05 -13.64 -3.46
N GLY A 192 14.13 -13.11 -4.06
CA GLY A 192 15.00 -13.88 -4.97
C GLY A 192 15.62 -15.15 -4.34
N LEU A 193 15.76 -15.22 -3.01
CA LEU A 193 16.21 -16.43 -2.32
C LEU A 193 15.12 -17.51 -2.24
N GLY A 194 13.84 -17.14 -2.31
CA GLY A 194 12.71 -18.03 -2.05
C GLY A 194 12.69 -19.33 -2.87
N PRO A 195 12.84 -19.31 -4.20
CA PRO A 195 12.88 -20.53 -5.01
C PRO A 195 13.99 -21.51 -4.58
N SER A 196 15.14 -20.98 -4.14
CA SER A 196 16.28 -21.79 -3.67
C SER A 196 16.08 -22.37 -2.27
N LEU A 197 15.37 -21.63 -1.39
CA LEU A 197 15.15 -22.01 0.00
C LEU A 197 13.95 -22.96 0.17
N PHE A 198 12.90 -22.79 -0.64
CA PHE A 198 11.64 -23.52 -0.50
C PHE A 198 11.42 -24.61 -1.57
N LYS A 199 12.44 -24.91 -2.40
CA LYS A 199 12.44 -25.91 -3.48
C LYS A 199 11.18 -25.82 -4.38
N ALA A 200 11.15 -24.82 -5.26
CA ALA A 200 10.18 -24.83 -6.35
C ALA A 200 10.44 -26.04 -7.29
N PRO A 201 9.40 -26.67 -7.88
CA PRO A 201 9.59 -27.52 -9.04
C PRO A 201 10.33 -26.71 -10.10
N GLN A 202 11.42 -27.26 -10.66
CA GLN A 202 12.13 -26.60 -11.76
C GLN A 202 11.10 -26.23 -12.84
N ALA A 203 11.01 -24.94 -13.17
CA ALA A 203 10.22 -24.50 -14.31
C ALA A 203 10.69 -25.30 -15.54
N SER A 204 9.79 -26.12 -16.10
CA SER A 204 10.04 -26.89 -17.30
C SER A 204 10.46 -25.93 -18.41
N SER A 205 11.65 -26.12 -18.98
CA SER A 205 12.19 -25.29 -20.06
C SER A 205 11.49 -25.51 -21.41
N THR A 206 10.25 -25.98 -21.40
CA THR A 206 9.46 -26.30 -22.59
C THR A 206 8.18 -25.48 -22.58
N SER A 207 8.12 -24.53 -23.51
CA SER A 207 6.89 -23.79 -23.82
C SER A 207 6.21 -24.45 -25.02
N PRO A 208 4.88 -24.68 -25.00
CA PRO A 208 4.14 -25.11 -26.18
C PRO A 208 4.08 -24.04 -27.28
N PHE A 209 4.57 -22.82 -26.99
CA PHE A 209 4.69 -21.70 -27.93
C PHE A 209 6.12 -21.47 -28.44
N ALA A 210 7.09 -22.26 -27.99
CA ALA A 210 8.44 -22.21 -28.56
C ALA A 210 8.44 -22.91 -29.93
N GLN A 211 8.37 -22.14 -31.01
CA GLN A 211 8.61 -22.67 -32.35
C GLN A 211 10.10 -22.99 -32.50
N LEU A 212 10.39 -24.25 -32.82
CA LEU A 212 11.71 -24.69 -33.27
C LEU A 212 12.10 -23.93 -34.54
N SER A 213 12.97 -22.94 -34.41
CA SER A 213 13.68 -22.37 -35.55
C SER A 213 14.65 -23.42 -36.08
N GLY A 214 14.19 -24.21 -37.06
CA GLY A 214 15.02 -25.15 -37.79
C GLY A 214 15.83 -24.44 -38.86
N GLU A 215 17.14 -24.38 -38.67
CA GLU A 215 18.10 -24.25 -39.76
C GLU A 215 18.25 -25.62 -40.44
N GLY A 216 18.01 -25.69 -41.76
CA GLY A 216 18.41 -26.85 -42.55
C GLY A 216 17.63 -27.16 -43.82
N ALA A 217 17.85 -26.35 -44.86
CA ALA A 217 17.92 -26.72 -46.28
C ALA A 217 16.67 -27.23 -47.05
N GLY A 218 16.41 -26.57 -48.20
CA GLY A 218 16.05 -27.31 -49.42
C GLY A 218 14.92 -26.75 -50.29
N THR A 219 15.26 -25.79 -51.16
CA THR A 219 14.78 -25.63 -52.56
C THR A 219 13.28 -25.50 -52.89
N GLY A 220 12.93 -24.41 -53.60
CA GLY A 220 11.89 -24.48 -54.64
C GLY A 220 11.00 -23.24 -54.85
N SER A 221 11.47 -22.30 -55.67
CA SER A 221 10.71 -21.56 -56.71
C SER A 221 9.65 -20.49 -56.38
N GLN A 222 9.95 -19.28 -56.90
CA GLN A 222 9.11 -18.38 -57.73
C GLN A 222 7.98 -17.51 -57.10
N VAL A 223 8.35 -16.25 -56.83
CA VAL A 223 7.75 -14.90 -57.12
C VAL A 223 6.62 -14.88 -58.22
N PRO A 224 5.68 -13.88 -58.35
CA PRO A 224 5.44 -12.57 -57.67
C PRO A 224 3.95 -12.16 -57.33
N ALA A 225 3.82 -10.96 -56.74
CA ALA A 225 2.81 -9.89 -57.01
C ALA A 225 1.53 -9.71 -56.13
N ASN A 226 1.48 -8.51 -55.54
CA ASN A 226 0.39 -7.61 -55.11
C ASN A 226 -0.89 -7.59 -56.01
N PRO A 227 -1.99 -6.81 -55.76
CA PRO A 227 -2.43 -5.99 -54.59
C PRO A 227 -3.98 -5.98 -54.28
N SER A 228 -4.40 -5.23 -53.23
CA SER A 228 -5.72 -4.55 -53.02
C SER A 228 -6.98 -5.42 -52.75
N VAL A 229 -7.94 -5.07 -51.88
CA VAL A 229 -8.96 -4.02 -52.04
C VAL A 229 -9.67 -3.67 -50.71
N MET A 230 -9.99 -2.37 -50.60
CA MET A 230 -10.78 -1.60 -49.62
C MET A 230 -12.27 -1.99 -49.44
N LEU A 231 -12.87 -1.56 -48.32
CA LEU A 231 -14.23 -0.93 -48.20
C LEU A 231 -14.50 -0.63 -46.71
N GLN A 232 -14.17 0.55 -46.17
CA GLN A 232 -15.00 1.77 -46.11
C GLN A 232 -16.50 1.57 -45.82
N ASN A 233 -16.96 2.10 -44.69
CA ASN A 233 -18.11 3.01 -44.60
C ASN A 233 -18.04 3.84 -43.30
N SER A 234 -18.18 5.17 -43.44
CA SER A 234 -18.23 6.18 -42.37
C SER A 234 -19.64 6.83 -42.27
N PRO A 235 -19.89 7.89 -41.47
CA PRO A 235 -20.93 7.98 -40.43
C PRO A 235 -22.13 8.88 -40.83
N PRO A 236 -23.10 9.14 -39.92
CA PRO A 236 -23.40 10.55 -39.55
C PRO A 236 -23.91 10.67 -38.08
N LYS A 237 -24.11 11.82 -37.41
CA LYS A 237 -23.91 13.26 -37.66
C LYS A 237 -23.95 13.97 -36.30
N SER A 238 -23.15 15.01 -36.17
CA SER A 238 -23.16 16.00 -35.09
C SER A 238 -24.33 17.00 -35.22
N ALA A 239 -24.81 17.52 -34.08
CA ALA A 239 -25.33 18.88 -33.90
C ALA A 239 -25.50 19.14 -32.38
N ALA A 240 -25.10 20.26 -31.78
CA ALA A 240 -24.27 21.36 -32.19
C ALA A 240 -23.79 22.07 -30.91
N ALA A 241 -22.67 22.78 -31.05
CA ALA A 241 -21.92 23.46 -30.02
C ALA A 241 -22.71 24.51 -29.23
N THR A 242 -22.39 24.59 -27.93
CA THR A 242 -22.22 25.89 -27.26
C THR A 242 -20.74 26.05 -26.97
N THR A 243 -20.14 27.13 -27.46
CA THR A 243 -18.72 27.47 -27.40
C THR A 243 -18.23 27.82 -25.98
N ALA A 244 -16.90 27.73 -25.80
CA ALA A 244 -16.05 27.97 -24.62
C ALA A 244 -15.74 26.69 -23.82
N SER A 245 -14.51 26.21 -23.66
CA SER A 245 -13.17 26.82 -23.70
C SER A 245 -12.15 25.72 -24.01
N THR A 246 -11.12 26.02 -24.80
CA THR A 246 -9.98 25.13 -25.11
C THR A 246 -9.08 24.96 -23.90
N SER A 247 -9.53 24.27 -22.86
CA SER A 247 -8.63 23.81 -21.80
C SER A 247 -8.30 22.34 -22.01
N PRO A 248 -7.02 21.94 -22.02
CA PRO A 248 -6.65 20.53 -21.93
C PRO A 248 -6.95 19.94 -20.55
N TRP A 249 -7.26 20.79 -19.55
CA TRP A 249 -7.64 20.38 -18.21
C TRP A 249 -9.16 20.37 -18.03
N THR A 250 -9.68 19.28 -17.50
CA THR A 250 -11.08 19.10 -17.13
C THR A 250 -11.22 18.96 -15.63
N PHE A 251 -12.38 19.35 -15.11
CA PHE A 251 -12.79 19.06 -13.75
C PHE A 251 -14.04 18.20 -13.81
N GLU A 252 -14.03 17.10 -13.07
CA GLU A 252 -15.16 16.18 -12.97
C GLU A 252 -15.39 15.77 -11.51
N GLN A 253 -16.63 15.43 -11.19
CA GLN A 253 -16.95 14.70 -9.97
C GLN A 253 -17.40 13.31 -10.39
N ARG A 254 -16.80 12.29 -9.77
CA ARG A 254 -17.14 10.88 -9.98
C ARG A 254 -17.42 10.27 -8.61
N GLU A 255 -18.34 9.32 -8.58
CA GLU A 255 -18.61 8.54 -7.38
C GLU A 255 -17.64 7.36 -7.37
N GLU A 256 -16.80 7.28 -6.35
CA GLU A 256 -15.85 6.18 -6.13
C GLU A 256 -16.25 5.41 -4.86
N ASP A 257 -15.59 4.29 -4.56
CA ASP A 257 -15.93 3.42 -3.44
C ASP A 257 -15.89 4.10 -2.04
N TRP A 258 -15.30 5.29 -1.95
CA TRP A 258 -15.24 6.15 -0.76
C TRP A 258 -16.07 7.43 -0.87
N GLY A 259 -16.96 7.53 -1.87
CA GLY A 259 -17.92 8.61 -2.06
C GLY A 259 -17.55 9.61 -3.16
N ASP A 260 -18.21 10.79 -3.10
CA ASP A 260 -18.03 11.89 -4.06
C ASP A 260 -16.55 12.30 -4.16
N THR A 261 -15.93 11.97 -5.28
CA THR A 261 -14.51 12.22 -5.54
C THR A 261 -14.36 13.26 -6.64
N CYS A 262 -13.52 14.23 -6.36
CA CYS A 262 -13.22 15.33 -7.24
C CYS A 262 -12.00 14.95 -8.10
N PHE A 263 -12.06 15.20 -9.40
CA PHE A 263 -10.97 14.98 -10.33
C PHE A 263 -10.62 16.27 -11.05
N VAL A 264 -9.33 16.54 -11.21
CA VAL A 264 -8.81 17.52 -12.18
C VAL A 264 -7.70 16.88 -12.99
N GLU A 265 -7.91 16.77 -14.29
CA GLU A 265 -7.04 15.95 -15.14
C GLU A 265 -6.86 16.58 -16.51
N ALA A 266 -5.76 16.26 -17.16
CA ALA A 266 -5.47 16.62 -18.54
C ALA A 266 -4.91 15.44 -19.31
N LYS A 267 -5.33 15.37 -20.57
CA LYS A 267 -4.84 14.37 -21.52
C LYS A 267 -3.91 15.00 -22.55
N GLN A 268 -2.73 14.42 -22.72
CA GLN A 268 -1.75 14.82 -23.74
C GLN A 268 -1.27 13.57 -24.50
N GLY A 269 -1.74 13.42 -25.73
CA GLY A 269 -1.56 12.16 -26.46
C GLY A 269 -2.31 11.02 -25.77
N ASP A 270 -1.61 9.93 -25.46
CA ASP A 270 -2.16 8.78 -24.74
C ASP A 270 -2.00 8.89 -23.21
N VAL A 271 -1.22 9.87 -22.73
CA VAL A 271 -0.93 10.07 -21.31
C VAL A 271 -2.01 10.94 -20.68
N THR A 272 -2.57 10.48 -19.55
CA THR A 272 -3.45 11.29 -18.69
C THR A 272 -2.71 11.62 -17.40
N VAL A 273 -2.78 12.86 -16.94
CA VAL A 273 -2.20 13.29 -15.66
C VAL A 273 -3.26 14.06 -14.90
N GLY A 274 -3.35 13.85 -13.59
CA GLY A 274 -4.28 14.63 -12.79
C GLY A 274 -4.11 14.49 -11.30
N PHE A 275 -5.12 15.00 -10.60
CA PHE A 275 -5.28 14.92 -9.17
C PHE A 275 -6.70 14.43 -8.86
N MET A 276 -6.82 13.49 -7.94
CA MET A 276 -8.09 13.04 -7.40
C MET A 276 -8.14 13.27 -5.88
N GLY A 277 -9.30 13.58 -5.34
CA GLY A 277 -9.44 13.73 -3.89
C GLY A 277 -10.88 13.88 -3.45
N ALA A 278 -11.18 13.41 -2.24
CA ALA A 278 -12.50 13.49 -1.63
C ALA A 278 -12.54 14.54 -0.50
N PRO A 279 -13.70 15.18 -0.26
CA PRO A 279 -13.87 16.14 0.83
C PRO A 279 -13.43 15.60 2.20
N GLY A 280 -12.51 16.31 2.87
CA GLY A 280 -11.99 15.94 4.19
C GLY A 280 -10.96 14.80 4.18
N LYS A 281 -10.44 14.41 3.02
CA LYS A 281 -9.34 13.44 2.85
C LYS A 281 -8.09 14.11 2.26
N GLU A 282 -7.01 13.35 2.08
CA GLU A 282 -5.88 13.80 1.26
C GLU A 282 -6.18 13.58 -0.24
N PHE A 283 -5.43 14.24 -1.12
CA PHE A 283 -5.54 14.03 -2.56
C PHE A 283 -4.37 13.19 -3.07
N VAL A 284 -4.59 12.53 -4.20
CA VAL A 284 -3.61 11.70 -4.91
C VAL A 284 -3.35 12.33 -6.25
N ALA A 285 -2.08 12.47 -6.64
CA ALA A 285 -1.73 12.80 -8.01
C ALA A 285 -1.56 11.51 -8.81
N PHE A 286 -1.81 11.54 -10.11
CA PHE A 286 -1.77 10.31 -10.90
C PHE A 286 -1.23 10.54 -12.30
N VAL A 287 -0.71 9.46 -12.88
CA VAL A 287 -0.32 9.39 -14.29
C VAL A 287 -0.80 8.07 -14.89
N GLU A 288 -1.70 8.15 -15.87
CA GLU A 288 -2.17 7.03 -16.68
C GLU A 288 -1.37 6.96 -17.99
N ASN A 289 -1.03 5.74 -18.43
CA ASN A 289 -0.23 5.50 -19.65
C ASN A 289 1.09 6.28 -19.68
N GLY A 290 1.62 6.64 -18.51
CA GLY A 290 2.91 7.31 -18.36
C GLY A 290 4.09 6.42 -18.68
N ASN A 291 3.88 5.20 -19.21
CA ASN A 291 4.85 4.13 -19.49
C ASN A 291 5.89 3.98 -18.36
N PHE A 292 5.39 4.02 -17.11
CA PHE A 292 6.12 3.71 -15.90
C PHE A 292 5.91 2.23 -15.59
N ASP A 293 6.96 1.56 -15.11
CA ASP A 293 6.92 0.15 -14.73
C ASP A 293 7.19 0.01 -13.23
N GLY A 294 6.36 -0.76 -12.53
CA GLY A 294 6.52 -0.99 -11.09
C GLY A 294 6.48 0.31 -10.26
N ILE A 295 7.28 0.35 -9.19
CA ILE A 295 7.40 1.55 -8.36
C ILE A 295 8.36 2.54 -9.03
N VAL A 296 7.91 3.77 -9.25
CA VAL A 296 8.67 4.83 -9.94
C VAL A 296 8.87 6.04 -9.04
N ARG A 297 10.05 6.65 -9.04
CA ARG A 297 10.24 7.96 -8.38
C ARG A 297 10.17 9.06 -9.42
N ALA A 298 9.23 10.00 -9.25
CA ALA A 298 9.06 11.13 -10.17
C ALA A 298 9.17 12.48 -9.45
N SER A 299 9.83 13.43 -10.10
CA SER A 299 9.81 14.84 -9.75
C SER A 299 8.59 15.50 -10.37
N TRP A 300 7.88 16.30 -9.60
CA TRP A 300 6.73 17.10 -10.00
C TRP A 300 7.09 18.57 -9.83
N GLN A 301 6.99 19.35 -10.91
CA GLN A 301 7.36 20.75 -10.91
C GLN A 301 6.38 21.57 -11.73
N VAL A 302 5.91 22.67 -11.15
CA VAL A 302 5.15 23.68 -11.90
C VAL A 302 6.05 24.85 -12.25
N ASP A 303 6.23 25.14 -13.53
CA ASP A 303 7.16 26.17 -14.03
C ASP A 303 8.55 26.04 -13.37
N ASP A 304 9.14 27.16 -12.92
CA ASP A 304 10.41 27.21 -12.19
C ASP A 304 10.21 27.16 -10.66
N LYS A 305 9.09 26.59 -10.17
CA LYS A 305 8.80 26.46 -8.73
C LYS A 305 9.55 25.30 -8.10
N THR A 306 9.35 25.13 -6.80
CA THR A 306 9.98 24.07 -6.01
C THR A 306 9.62 22.71 -6.58
N VAL A 307 10.64 21.92 -6.90
CA VAL A 307 10.48 20.53 -7.32
C VAL A 307 10.02 19.69 -6.14
N GLN A 308 8.96 18.92 -6.33
CA GLN A 308 8.44 17.97 -5.35
C GLN A 308 8.76 16.55 -5.82
N MET A 309 9.37 15.73 -4.97
CA MET A 309 9.61 14.33 -5.30
C MET A 309 8.51 13.47 -4.72
N SER A 310 7.93 12.59 -5.53
CA SER A 310 6.95 11.60 -5.09
C SER A 310 7.34 10.22 -5.58
N ASN A 311 7.13 9.21 -4.74
CA ASN A 311 7.12 7.82 -5.19
C ASN A 311 5.73 7.54 -5.77
N GLY A 312 5.71 6.87 -6.91
CA GLY A 312 4.52 6.42 -7.62
C GLY A 312 4.48 4.90 -7.64
N HIS A 313 3.30 4.32 -7.48
CA HIS A 313 3.10 2.88 -7.59
C HIS A 313 1.89 2.57 -8.48
N PRO A 314 1.82 1.37 -9.08
CA PRO A 314 0.67 0.96 -9.86
C PRO A 314 -0.55 0.85 -8.95
N GLU A 315 -1.68 1.44 -9.36
CA GLU A 315 -2.98 1.22 -8.72
C GLU A 315 -3.77 0.25 -9.58
N ASP A 316 -3.83 -1.01 -9.17
CA ASP A 316 -4.49 -2.08 -9.93
C ASP A 316 -5.99 -1.78 -10.17
N TYR A 317 -6.61 -1.02 -9.27
CA TYR A 317 -8.01 -0.60 -9.39
C TYR A 317 -8.24 0.40 -10.52
N PHE A 318 -7.38 1.40 -10.65
CA PHE A 318 -7.55 2.52 -11.59
C PHE A 318 -6.77 2.33 -12.89
N GLY A 319 -5.79 1.42 -12.92
CA GLY A 319 -4.93 1.20 -14.08
C GLY A 319 -3.93 2.32 -14.36
N TRP A 320 -3.65 3.18 -13.37
CA TRP A 320 -2.70 4.30 -13.44
C TRP A 320 -1.56 4.14 -12.41
N HIS A 321 -0.60 5.05 -12.42
CA HIS A 321 0.36 5.22 -11.31
C HIS A 321 -0.11 6.31 -10.36
N GLY A 322 -0.32 5.95 -9.08
CA GLY A 322 -0.69 6.86 -8.01
C GLY A 322 0.54 7.43 -7.29
N PHE A 323 0.57 8.74 -7.11
CA PHE A 323 1.64 9.53 -6.49
C PHE A 323 1.09 10.26 -5.26
N TYR A 324 1.56 9.83 -4.10
CA TYR A 324 1.11 10.30 -2.81
C TYR A 324 2.09 11.31 -2.21
N GLU A 325 1.70 11.96 -1.12
CA GLU A 325 2.57 12.86 -0.36
C GLU A 325 3.01 14.13 -1.11
N ILE A 326 2.35 14.45 -2.23
CA ILE A 326 2.54 15.73 -2.93
C ILE A 326 1.91 16.86 -2.11
N SER A 327 2.64 17.96 -1.94
CA SER A 327 2.19 19.11 -1.16
C SER A 327 0.95 19.75 -1.82
N PRO A 328 -0.08 20.12 -1.03
CA PRO A 328 -1.23 20.88 -1.54
C PRO A 328 -0.86 22.18 -2.26
N GLN A 329 0.34 22.72 -2.00
CA GLN A 329 0.88 23.88 -2.72
C GLN A 329 0.91 23.65 -4.24
N ILE A 330 1.08 22.40 -4.71
CA ILE A 330 1.08 22.09 -6.15
C ILE A 330 -0.25 22.45 -6.82
N LEU A 331 -1.36 22.43 -6.08
CA LEU A 331 -2.68 22.75 -6.61
C LEU A 331 -2.82 24.26 -6.84
N ASP A 332 -2.26 25.07 -5.93
CA ASP A 332 -2.20 26.52 -6.07
C ASP A 332 -1.21 26.94 -7.16
N GLU A 333 -0.08 26.24 -7.26
CA GLU A 333 0.89 26.42 -8.33
C GLU A 333 0.27 26.04 -9.69
N GLY A 334 -0.37 24.86 -9.79
CA GLY A 334 -1.03 24.38 -11.00
C GLY A 334 -2.11 25.32 -11.53
N LYS A 335 -2.87 25.93 -10.61
CA LYS A 335 -3.88 26.95 -10.93
C LYS A 335 -3.31 28.21 -11.58
N ASN A 336 -2.10 28.62 -11.21
CA ASN A 336 -1.49 29.89 -11.63
C ASN A 336 -0.29 29.71 -12.58
N GLY A 337 0.12 28.46 -12.81
CA GLY A 337 1.30 28.10 -13.58
C GLY A 337 1.04 28.04 -15.08
N LYS A 338 2.11 27.79 -15.83
CA LYS A 338 2.05 27.64 -17.30
C LYS A 338 2.36 26.22 -17.76
N LYS A 339 3.12 25.46 -16.97
CA LYS A 339 3.58 24.12 -17.30
C LYS A 339 3.71 23.26 -16.05
N LEU A 340 3.24 22.02 -16.12
CA LEU A 340 3.53 20.95 -15.15
C LEU A 340 4.51 19.98 -15.82
N GLU A 341 5.64 19.75 -15.18
CA GLU A 341 6.64 18.77 -15.57
C GLU A 341 6.70 17.64 -14.56
N ILE A 342 6.62 16.42 -15.07
CA ILE A 342 6.79 15.19 -14.32
C ILE A 342 7.98 14.46 -14.93
N ALA A 343 9.03 14.23 -14.18
CA ALA A 343 10.20 13.51 -14.69
C ALA A 343 10.57 12.35 -13.78
N ASP A 344 10.77 11.16 -14.34
CA ASP A 344 11.35 10.05 -13.58
C ASP A 344 12.88 10.17 -13.49
N LEU A 345 13.48 9.30 -12.68
CA LEU A 345 14.94 9.25 -12.52
C LEU A 345 15.69 8.73 -13.76
N ASP A 346 14.99 8.04 -14.67
CA ASP A 346 15.54 7.54 -15.92
C ASP A 346 15.55 8.62 -17.03
N GLY A 347 15.11 9.84 -16.68
CA GLY A 347 15.14 11.03 -17.53
C GLY A 347 13.91 11.16 -18.44
N LYS A 348 12.91 10.31 -18.27
CA LYS A 348 11.66 10.43 -18.99
C LYS A 348 10.87 11.59 -18.43
N THR A 349 10.44 12.49 -19.31
CA THR A 349 9.73 13.70 -18.92
C THR A 349 8.36 13.77 -19.59
N ILE A 350 7.33 14.01 -18.80
CA ILE A 350 5.96 14.34 -19.22
C ILE A 350 5.79 15.83 -18.93
N ALA A 351 5.38 16.60 -19.94
CA ALA A 351 5.26 18.06 -19.83
C ALA A 351 3.90 18.53 -20.33
N ILE A 352 3.01 18.89 -19.40
CA ILE A 352 1.64 19.30 -19.69
C ILE A 352 1.49 20.80 -19.52
N SER A 353 0.81 21.44 -20.48
CA SER A 353 0.48 22.86 -20.41
C SER A 353 -0.58 23.13 -19.33
N LEU A 354 -0.37 24.16 -18.52
CA LEU A 354 -1.32 24.67 -17.52
C LEU A 354 -2.06 25.93 -17.98
N ALA A 355 -1.89 26.36 -19.24
CA ALA A 355 -2.39 27.65 -19.75
C ALA A 355 -3.89 27.91 -19.48
N ASP A 356 -4.70 26.87 -19.37
CA ASP A 356 -6.15 26.93 -19.13
C ASP A 356 -6.59 26.11 -17.89
N ALA A 357 -5.64 25.78 -17.01
CA ALA A 357 -5.85 24.94 -15.83
C ALA A 357 -6.53 25.70 -14.67
N GLY A 358 -6.47 27.03 -14.66
CA GLY A 358 -6.89 27.84 -13.51
C GLY A 358 -8.34 27.64 -13.07
N ARG A 359 -9.28 27.46 -14.02
CA ARG A 359 -10.69 27.20 -13.72
C ARG A 359 -10.92 25.76 -13.22
N PRO A 360 -10.49 24.69 -13.93
CA PRO A 360 -10.56 23.32 -13.43
C PRO A 360 -9.93 23.11 -12.04
N PHE A 361 -8.72 23.63 -11.80
CA PHE A 361 -8.08 23.53 -10.49
C PHE A 361 -8.87 24.25 -9.40
N SER A 362 -9.44 25.43 -9.71
CA SER A 362 -10.30 26.12 -8.73
C SER A 362 -11.56 25.33 -8.40
N GLN A 363 -12.15 24.64 -9.39
CA GLN A 363 -13.32 23.77 -9.17
C GLN A 363 -12.94 22.54 -8.34
N PHE A 364 -11.79 21.93 -8.61
CA PHE A 364 -11.25 20.85 -7.81
C PHE A 364 -11.00 21.26 -6.36
N GLN A 365 -10.27 22.35 -6.13
CA GLN A 365 -10.02 22.86 -4.77
C GLN A 365 -11.34 23.20 -4.05
N ALA A 366 -12.33 23.78 -4.74
CA ALA A 366 -13.64 24.07 -4.16
C ALA A 366 -14.47 22.80 -3.85
N CYS A 367 -14.21 21.69 -4.54
CA CYS A 367 -14.82 20.40 -4.28
C CYS A 367 -14.10 19.69 -3.12
N PHE A 368 -12.79 19.53 -3.23
CA PHE A 368 -11.90 18.84 -2.28
C PHE A 368 -11.83 19.52 -0.91
N ASN A 369 -11.79 20.85 -0.84
CA ASN A 369 -11.71 21.57 0.45
C ASN A 369 -13.06 21.69 1.17
N LYS A 370 -14.14 21.09 0.66
CA LYS A 370 -15.39 21.02 1.43
C LYS A 370 -15.15 20.20 2.70
N ALA A 371 -15.77 20.63 3.79
CA ALA A 371 -15.88 19.77 4.96
C ALA A 371 -16.61 18.48 4.56
N ALA A 372 -16.14 17.33 5.05
CA ALA A 372 -16.85 16.07 4.89
C ALA A 372 -18.31 16.27 5.31
N SER A 373 -19.27 15.94 4.43
CA SER A 373 -20.69 16.17 4.70
C SER A 373 -21.11 15.33 5.91
N LYS A 374 -21.57 15.98 6.98
CA LYS A 374 -22.22 15.32 8.14
C LYS A 374 -23.72 15.08 7.91
N THR A 375 -24.21 15.20 6.69
CA THR A 375 -25.62 15.00 6.37
C THR A 375 -25.72 14.26 5.06
N GLU A 376 -26.13 12.99 5.18
CA GLU A 376 -26.52 12.12 4.08
C GLU A 376 -27.55 12.84 3.21
N LYS A 377 -27.18 13.14 1.97
CA LYS A 377 -28.18 13.37 0.94
C LYS A 377 -28.69 11.99 0.53
N ALA A 378 -30.01 11.80 0.61
CA ALA A 378 -30.66 10.71 -0.07
C ALA A 378 -30.20 10.70 -1.54
N SER A 379 -29.53 9.61 -1.91
CA SER A 379 -28.99 9.39 -3.24
C SER A 379 -30.12 9.50 -4.26
N ASN A 380 -29.89 10.29 -5.32
CA ASN A 380 -30.80 10.36 -6.48
C ASN A 380 -30.62 9.15 -7.43
N TYR A 381 -29.84 8.14 -7.03
CA TYR A 381 -29.65 6.94 -7.83
C TYR A 381 -30.80 5.93 -7.60
N PRO A 382 -31.17 5.16 -8.65
CA PRO A 382 -32.08 4.04 -8.47
C PRO A 382 -31.47 3.08 -7.45
N ALA A 383 -32.23 2.75 -6.40
CA ALA A 383 -31.78 1.86 -5.33
C ALA A 383 -31.12 0.60 -5.90
N ALA A 384 -30.00 0.20 -5.31
CA ALA A 384 -29.40 -1.12 -5.56
C ALA A 384 -30.51 -2.19 -5.53
N LYS A 385 -30.49 -3.12 -6.50
CA LYS A 385 -31.50 -4.20 -6.56
C LYS A 385 -31.42 -5.02 -5.27
N GLN A 386 -32.35 -4.78 -4.34
CA GLN A 386 -32.40 -5.53 -3.09
C GLN A 386 -33.04 -6.88 -3.29
N THR A 387 -32.54 -7.87 -2.56
CA THR A 387 -33.13 -9.20 -2.53
C THR A 387 -34.45 -9.15 -1.75
N PRO A 388 -35.52 -9.84 -2.21
CA PRO A 388 -36.79 -9.84 -1.48
C PRO A 388 -36.62 -10.31 -0.03
N PRO A 389 -37.29 -9.66 0.95
CA PRO A 389 -37.19 -10.04 2.35
C PRO A 389 -37.56 -11.51 2.59
N ASN A 390 -36.78 -12.19 3.43
CA ASN A 390 -37.03 -13.57 3.87
C ASN A 390 -37.16 -13.70 5.40
N ARG A 391 -37.09 -12.57 6.14
CA ARG A 391 -37.32 -12.47 7.59
C ARG A 391 -38.17 -11.25 7.92
N GLU A 392 -38.87 -11.29 9.06
CA GLU A 392 -39.82 -10.24 9.47
C GLU A 392 -39.31 -9.29 10.56
N GLY A 393 -38.23 -9.62 11.27
CA GLY A 393 -37.77 -8.89 12.45
C GLY A 393 -36.27 -8.73 12.54
N CYS A 394 -35.68 -7.98 11.63
CA CYS A 394 -34.25 -7.67 11.63
C CYS A 394 -34.00 -6.27 12.19
N VAL A 395 -32.85 -6.10 12.85
CA VAL A 395 -32.39 -4.77 13.28
C VAL A 395 -30.95 -4.57 12.83
N LEU A 396 -30.68 -3.45 12.16
CA LEU A 396 -29.35 -2.86 12.00
C LEU A 396 -29.42 -1.47 12.62
N GLU A 397 -28.77 -1.30 13.76
CA GLU A 397 -28.68 -0.04 14.48
C GLU A 397 -27.20 0.34 14.62
N VAL A 398 -26.86 1.56 14.22
CA VAL A 398 -25.49 2.11 14.23
C VAL A 398 -25.55 3.50 14.86
N ASP A 399 -24.75 3.74 15.89
CA ASP A 399 -24.71 4.96 16.70
C ASP A 399 -26.10 5.40 17.22
N GLY A 400 -26.95 4.41 17.56
CA GLY A 400 -28.32 4.62 18.04
C GLY A 400 -29.34 4.94 16.95
N ALA A 401 -28.94 5.00 15.68
CA ALA A 401 -29.84 5.16 14.54
C ALA A 401 -30.16 3.80 13.90
N LYS A 402 -31.45 3.50 13.73
CA LYS A 402 -31.90 2.25 13.10
C LYS A 402 -31.96 2.39 11.58
N ALA A 403 -30.97 1.84 10.89
CA ALA A 403 -30.94 1.74 9.44
C ALA A 403 -31.90 0.67 8.92
N ILE A 404 -31.99 -0.46 9.61
CA ILE A 404 -32.96 -1.53 9.33
C ILE A 404 -33.74 -1.81 10.62
N ASP A 405 -35.07 -1.80 10.52
CA ASP A 405 -35.99 -2.23 11.59
C ASP A 405 -37.24 -2.85 10.95
N GLY A 406 -37.37 -4.17 11.00
CA GLY A 406 -38.48 -4.92 10.43
C GLY A 406 -38.07 -5.94 9.37
N ALA A 407 -38.88 -6.08 8.31
CA ALA A 407 -38.65 -7.11 7.30
C ALA A 407 -37.34 -6.89 6.54
N CYS A 408 -36.52 -7.93 6.45
CA CYS A 408 -35.24 -7.88 5.75
C CYS A 408 -34.95 -9.18 4.99
N TYR A 409 -34.06 -9.09 4.02
CA TYR A 409 -33.36 -10.25 3.50
C TYR A 409 -32.20 -10.61 4.44
N TRP A 410 -32.02 -11.89 4.70
CA TRP A 410 -30.92 -12.47 5.47
C TRP A 410 -30.40 -13.71 4.72
N GLY A 411 -29.18 -13.64 4.21
CA GLY A 411 -28.58 -14.69 3.39
C GLY A 411 -27.15 -15.00 3.78
N PRO A 412 -26.58 -16.12 3.32
CA PRO A 412 -25.15 -16.38 3.45
C PRO A 412 -24.35 -15.36 2.63
N TYR A 413 -23.28 -14.80 3.21
CA TYR A 413 -22.38 -13.90 2.47
C TYR A 413 -21.28 -14.68 1.75
N SER A 414 -20.68 -15.65 2.43
CA SER A 414 -19.61 -16.50 1.89
C SER A 414 -19.89 -17.98 2.18
N THR A 415 -19.02 -18.84 1.65
CA THR A 415 -19.03 -20.28 1.96
C THR A 415 -18.50 -20.60 3.37
N GLU A 416 -18.01 -19.58 4.10
CA GLU A 416 -17.54 -19.72 5.47
C GLU A 416 -18.70 -19.86 6.45
N THR A 417 -18.42 -20.45 7.62
CA THR A 417 -19.47 -20.98 8.48
C THR A 417 -20.06 -19.86 9.34
N GLY A 418 -21.16 -19.26 8.87
CA GLY A 418 -22.00 -18.37 9.68
C GLY A 418 -22.04 -16.91 9.22
N SER A 419 -21.07 -16.45 8.42
CA SER A 419 -21.06 -15.09 7.84
C SER A 419 -22.28 -14.85 6.96
N PHE A 420 -22.90 -13.68 7.11
CA PHE A 420 -24.19 -13.38 6.51
C PHE A 420 -24.26 -11.96 5.96
N VAL A 421 -25.17 -11.77 5.01
CA VAL A 421 -25.59 -10.46 4.52
C VAL A 421 -27.01 -10.19 4.98
N MET A 422 -27.29 -8.95 5.36
CA MET A 422 -28.64 -8.47 5.60
C MET A 422 -28.96 -7.26 4.73
N GLU A 423 -30.16 -7.19 4.16
CA GLU A 423 -30.58 -6.12 3.25
C GLU A 423 -32.01 -5.66 3.56
N ALA A 424 -32.24 -4.35 3.64
CA ALA A 424 -33.57 -3.74 3.65
C ALA A 424 -33.48 -2.22 3.44
N ASN A 425 -34.53 -1.59 2.93
CA ASN A 425 -34.68 -0.13 2.85
C ASN A 425 -33.51 0.61 2.17
N GLY A 426 -32.88 -0.01 1.17
CA GLY A 426 -31.68 0.50 0.50
C GLY A 426 -30.37 0.28 1.28
N TYR A 427 -30.42 -0.20 2.52
CA TYR A 427 -29.25 -0.59 3.30
C TYR A 427 -28.88 -2.04 3.09
N PHE A 428 -27.59 -2.33 3.19
CA PHE A 428 -27.11 -3.68 3.41
C PHE A 428 -25.87 -3.70 4.31
N ALA A 429 -25.71 -4.78 5.06
CA ALA A 429 -24.54 -5.03 5.88
C ALA A 429 -24.04 -6.46 5.65
N ILE A 430 -22.72 -6.57 5.53
CA ILE A 430 -21.97 -7.81 5.45
C ILE A 430 -21.36 -8.05 6.83
N ILE A 431 -21.68 -9.19 7.43
CA ILE A 431 -21.21 -9.57 8.75
C ILE A 431 -20.39 -10.84 8.62
N GLU A 432 -19.13 -10.74 8.99
CA GLU A 432 -18.19 -11.85 9.02
C GLU A 432 -18.09 -12.36 10.46
N ILE A 433 -18.34 -13.66 10.63
CA ILE A 433 -18.30 -14.29 11.94
C ILE A 433 -17.02 -15.10 12.05
N ASP A 434 -16.20 -14.74 13.04
CA ASP A 434 -15.07 -15.55 13.49
C ASP A 434 -15.34 -16.04 14.92
N ASN A 435 -15.73 -17.31 15.04
CA ASN A 435 -16.01 -17.97 16.31
C ASN A 435 -17.04 -17.21 17.19
N ASN A 436 -16.56 -16.53 18.24
CA ASN A 436 -17.36 -15.79 19.22
C ASN A 436 -17.29 -14.26 19.02
N THR A 437 -16.79 -13.82 17.86
CA THR A 437 -16.71 -12.42 17.47
C THR A 437 -17.26 -12.26 16.06
N ALA A 438 -17.82 -11.10 15.78
CA ALA A 438 -18.17 -10.71 14.42
C ALA A 438 -17.57 -9.34 14.14
N ASP A 439 -17.15 -9.12 12.90
CA ASP A 439 -16.92 -7.78 12.38
C ASP A 439 -17.82 -7.60 11.16
N GLY A 440 -17.97 -6.37 10.70
CA GLY A 440 -18.81 -6.15 9.54
C GLY A 440 -18.60 -4.80 8.89
N TRP A 441 -19.16 -4.71 7.71
CA TRP A 441 -19.19 -3.49 6.91
C TRP A 441 -20.60 -3.27 6.41
N TRP A 442 -20.98 -2.01 6.30
CA TRP A 442 -22.28 -1.63 5.77
C TRP A 442 -22.14 -0.45 4.83
N ASN A 443 -23.19 -0.20 4.08
CA ASN A 443 -23.16 0.80 3.03
C ASN A 443 -23.34 2.24 3.52
N GLU A 444 -23.63 2.43 4.81
CA GLU A 444 -23.88 3.69 5.55
C GLU A 444 -25.02 4.54 4.97
N THR A 445 -24.99 4.81 3.68
CA THR A 445 -25.98 5.53 2.88
C THR A 445 -26.93 4.58 2.14
N PRO A 446 -28.26 4.78 2.24
CA PRO A 446 -29.23 3.92 1.57
C PRO A 446 -29.14 4.08 0.04
N GLY A 447 -29.07 2.94 -0.66
CA GLY A 447 -28.94 2.86 -2.11
C GLY A 447 -27.50 2.76 -2.60
N SER A 448 -26.49 2.95 -1.73
CA SER A 448 -25.09 2.66 -2.07
C SER A 448 -24.92 1.18 -2.41
N THR A 449 -24.07 0.89 -3.40
CA THR A 449 -23.81 -0.47 -3.91
C THR A 449 -22.68 -1.19 -3.18
N HIS A 450 -22.00 -0.53 -2.24
CA HIS A 450 -20.83 -1.08 -1.55
C HIS A 450 -20.89 -0.88 -0.02
N ALA A 451 -20.52 -1.93 0.72
CA ALA A 451 -20.38 -1.90 2.16
C ALA A 451 -18.93 -1.53 2.55
N HIS A 452 -18.68 -0.23 2.73
CA HIS A 452 -17.35 0.35 2.91
C HIS A 452 -17.13 0.89 4.33
N THR A 453 -18.20 1.18 5.05
CA THR A 453 -18.12 1.69 6.42
C THR A 453 -18.05 0.54 7.39
N ARG A 454 -17.00 0.49 8.21
CA ARG A 454 -16.80 -0.58 9.20
C ARG A 454 -17.78 -0.40 10.37
N LEU A 455 -18.50 -1.46 10.72
CA LEU A 455 -19.37 -1.56 11.89
C LEU A 455 -18.56 -1.83 13.18
N GLY A 456 -17.38 -2.41 13.05
CA GLY A 456 -16.47 -2.70 14.13
C GLY A 456 -16.79 -4.03 14.82
N GLU A 457 -15.90 -4.43 15.72
CA GLU A 457 -16.02 -5.72 16.40
C GLU A 457 -17.27 -5.77 17.29
N MET A 458 -18.02 -6.85 17.14
CA MET A 458 -19.24 -7.17 17.84
C MET A 458 -19.11 -8.51 18.56
N LYS A 459 -19.83 -8.63 19.68
CA LYS A 459 -19.95 -9.88 20.45
C LYS A 459 -21.37 -10.43 20.35
N PRO A 460 -21.53 -11.75 20.45
CA PRO A 460 -22.84 -12.37 20.43
C PRO A 460 -23.58 -12.02 21.72
N ASP A 461 -24.80 -11.53 21.58
CA ASP A 461 -25.76 -11.28 22.65
C ASP A 461 -27.14 -11.82 22.24
N GLY A 462 -27.40 -13.06 22.62
CA GLY A 462 -28.61 -13.78 22.24
C GLY A 462 -28.72 -13.97 20.74
N LYS A 463 -29.74 -13.36 20.12
CA LYS A 463 -29.94 -13.39 18.66
C LYS A 463 -29.29 -12.21 17.92
N CYS A 464 -28.47 -11.44 18.62
CA CYS A 464 -27.84 -10.24 18.10
C CYS A 464 -26.31 -10.33 18.18
N TRP A 465 -25.66 -9.55 17.33
CA TRP A 465 -24.27 -9.14 17.44
C TRP A 465 -24.26 -7.67 17.89
N LYS A 466 -23.52 -7.36 18.95
CA LYS A 466 -23.52 -6.02 19.56
C LYS A 466 -22.13 -5.52 19.89
N SER A 467 -21.95 -4.22 19.74
CA SER A 467 -20.86 -3.42 20.28
C SER A 467 -21.44 -2.22 21.05
N GLU A 468 -20.60 -1.25 21.42
CA GLU A 468 -21.08 0.00 22.04
C GLU A 468 -21.91 0.84 21.07
N SER A 469 -21.54 0.84 19.78
CA SER A 469 -22.16 1.65 18.73
C SER A 469 -23.05 0.85 17.78
N VAL A 470 -22.94 -0.48 17.72
CA VAL A 470 -23.64 -1.30 16.72
C VAL A 470 -24.49 -2.38 17.35
N ARG A 471 -25.66 -2.62 16.75
CA ARG A 471 -26.54 -3.74 17.04
C ARG A 471 -27.12 -4.34 15.76
N VAL A 472 -26.77 -5.59 15.51
CA VAL A 472 -27.25 -6.40 14.38
C VAL A 472 -28.05 -7.57 14.93
N CYS A 473 -29.34 -7.70 14.63
CA CYS A 473 -30.19 -8.74 15.20
C CYS A 473 -30.98 -9.53 14.17
N THR A 474 -31.17 -10.80 14.50
CA THR A 474 -32.20 -11.65 13.90
C THR A 474 -33.37 -11.83 14.86
N ASP A 475 -34.58 -11.77 14.34
CA ASP A 475 -35.83 -11.96 15.10
C ASP A 475 -35.92 -11.08 16.37
N ALA A 476 -35.66 -9.78 16.23
CA ALA A 476 -35.89 -8.79 17.28
C ALA A 476 -37.40 -8.55 17.46
N LYS A 477 -38.08 -9.48 18.14
CA LYS A 477 -39.41 -9.27 18.73
C LYS A 477 -39.28 -8.99 20.21
#